data_AF-A0A2U8QE85-F1
#
_entry.id   AF-A0A2U8QE85-F1
#
_cell.length_a   1.000
_cell.length_b   1.000
_cell.length_c   1.000
_cell.angle_alpha   90.00
_cell.angle_beta   90.00
_cell.angle_gamma   90.00
#
_symmetry.space_group_name_H-M   'P 1'
#
loop_
_entity.id
_entity.type
_entity.pdbx_description
1 polymer ?
#
loop_
_entity_poly.entity_id
_entity_poly.type
_entity_poly.pdbx_seq_one_letter_code
_entity_poly.pdbx_strand_id
1 'polypeptide(L)'
;MLFMVIERFRDRDPIPVYRRVRDEGVKFPEGLKYLGSWIEPNFDRCFQLMECDDARLLQEWVLNCQGNGMTFEIVPVVPSKETREVVAPFLDGT
;
A
#
# COMPACT_ATOMS: atom_id res chain seq x y z
N MET A 1 -10.48 -0.97 -7.55
CA MET A 1 -10.59 -0.45 -6.15
C MET A 1 -9.26 0.10 -5.66
N LEU A 2 -9.24 1.02 -4.68
CA LEU A 2 -8.00 1.55 -4.09
C LEU A 2 -7.69 0.92 -2.73
N PHE A 3 -6.41 0.69 -2.47
CA PHE A 3 -5.91 0.17 -1.22
C PHE A 3 -4.70 1.00 -0.76
N MET A 4 -4.72 1.42 0.50
CA MET A 4 -3.52 1.87 1.20
C MET A 4 -2.82 0.64 1.76
N VAL A 5 -1.58 0.43 1.36
CA VAL A 5 -0.68 -0.56 1.96
C VAL A 5 0.28 0.18 2.87
N ILE A 6 0.31 -0.22 4.14
CA ILE A 6 1.27 0.30 5.11
C ILE A 6 2.25 -0.83 5.40
N GLU A 7 3.46 -0.69 4.89
CA GLU A 7 4.55 -1.62 5.19
C GLU A 7 5.32 -1.12 6.42
N ARG A 8 5.74 -2.03 7.28
CA ARG A 8 6.66 -1.74 8.39
C ARG A 8 7.97 -2.46 8.16
N PHE A 9 9.07 -1.70 8.11
CA PHE A 9 10.42 -2.26 8.02
C PHE A 9 10.85 -2.80 9.38
N ARG A 10 11.30 -4.05 9.43
CA ARG A 10 11.87 -4.62 10.65
C ARG A 10 13.06 -3.77 11.10
N ASP A 11 13.09 -3.46 12.39
CA ASP A 11 14.15 -2.67 13.03
C ASP A 11 14.38 -1.28 12.40
N ARG A 12 13.39 -0.75 11.65
CA ARG A 12 13.48 0.50 10.87
C ARG A 12 14.65 0.48 9.86
N ASP A 13 14.97 -0.71 9.36
CA ASP A 13 16.01 -0.90 8.34
C ASP A 13 15.38 -1.23 6.98
N PRO A 14 15.28 -0.25 6.06
CA PRO A 14 14.76 -0.48 4.72
C PRO A 14 15.82 -1.10 3.79
N ILE A 15 17.11 -1.11 4.16
CA ILE A 15 18.20 -1.48 3.26
C ILE A 15 18.05 -2.89 2.67
N PRO A 16 17.64 -3.94 3.42
CA PRO A 16 17.43 -5.27 2.86
C PRO A 16 16.38 -5.28 1.75
N VAL A 17 15.29 -4.53 1.94
CA VAL A 17 14.19 -4.41 0.97
C VAL A 17 14.67 -3.70 -0.28
N TYR A 18 15.34 -2.55 -0.13
CA TYR A 18 15.85 -1.77 -1.26
C TYR A 18 16.92 -2.54 -2.06
N ARG A 19 17.77 -3.31 -1.38
CA ARG A 19 18.73 -4.20 -2.06
C ARG A 19 18.02 -5.23 -2.93
N ARG A 20 17.00 -5.89 -2.38
CA ARG A 20 16.19 -6.86 -3.13
C ARG A 20 15.50 -6.22 -4.32
N VAL A 21 14.86 -5.06 -4.14
CA VAL A 21 14.19 -4.33 -5.22
C VAL A 21 15.18 -3.95 -6.33
N ARG A 22 16.39 -3.53 -5.99
CA ARG A 22 17.44 -3.23 -6.98
C ARG A 22 17.90 -4.49 -7.74
N ASP A 23 18.08 -5.60 -7.04
CA ASP A 23 18.70 -6.81 -7.60
C ASP A 23 17.70 -7.70 -8.34
N GLU A 24 16.48 -7.86 -7.82
CA GLU A 24 15.43 -8.73 -8.36
C GLU A 24 14.32 -7.97 -9.10
N GLY A 25 14.25 -6.65 -8.92
CA GLY A 25 13.16 -5.81 -9.39
C GLY A 25 11.93 -5.84 -8.47
N VAL A 26 10.99 -4.92 -8.73
CA VAL A 26 9.64 -5.01 -8.16
C VAL A 26 8.78 -5.86 -9.09
N LYS A 27 8.09 -6.86 -8.54
CA LYS A 27 7.14 -7.68 -9.29
C LYS A 27 5.76 -7.55 -8.66
N PHE A 28 4.84 -6.96 -9.40
CA PHE A 28 3.43 -6.95 -9.07
C PHE A 28 2.70 -7.99 -9.92
N PRO A 29 1.74 -8.74 -9.35
CA PRO A 29 0.83 -9.57 -10.14
C PRO A 29 0.11 -8.75 -11.21
N GLU A 30 -0.21 -9.38 -12.33
CA GLU A 30 -0.98 -8.73 -13.39
C GLU A 30 -2.32 -8.22 -12.84
N GLY A 31 -2.65 -6.94 -13.09
CA GLY A 31 -3.85 -6.29 -12.56
C GLY A 31 -3.67 -5.61 -11.20
N LEU A 32 -2.53 -5.79 -10.52
CA LEU A 32 -2.17 -4.99 -9.34
C LEU A 32 -1.30 -3.81 -9.75
N LYS A 33 -1.87 -2.60 -9.70
CA LYS A 33 -1.19 -1.37 -10.11
C LYS A 33 -0.65 -0.62 -8.90
N TYR A 34 0.60 -0.19 -9.01
CA TYR A 34 1.23 0.73 -8.07
C TYR A 34 0.99 2.18 -8.51
N LEU A 35 0.49 3.03 -7.60
CA LEU A 35 0.21 4.44 -7.88
C LEU A 35 1.24 5.39 -7.26
N GLY A 36 1.84 5.03 -6.13
CA GLY A 36 2.83 5.86 -5.45
C GLY A 36 3.14 5.38 -4.04
N SER A 37 4.25 5.85 -3.48
CA SER A 37 4.68 5.54 -2.12
C SER A 37 5.36 6.72 -1.42
N TRP A 38 5.25 6.74 -0.10
CA TRP A 38 5.89 7.72 0.78
C TRP A 38 6.50 6.99 1.98
N ILE A 39 7.76 7.31 2.31
CA ILE A 39 8.48 6.71 3.43
C ILE A 39 8.54 7.70 4.60
N GLU A 40 8.33 7.22 5.82
CA GLU A 40 8.54 8.05 6.99
C GLU A 40 10.02 8.46 7.12
N PRO A 41 10.32 9.68 7.59
CA PRO A 41 11.72 10.13 7.76
C PRO A 41 12.56 9.26 8.69
N ASN A 42 11.93 8.48 9.57
CA ASN A 42 12.59 7.57 10.51
C ASN A 42 12.67 6.12 9.98
N PHE A 43 12.23 5.87 8.74
CA PHE A 43 12.17 4.56 8.09
C PHE A 43 11.35 3.48 8.83
N ASP A 44 10.40 3.88 9.69
CA ASP A 44 9.53 2.91 10.36
C ASP A 44 8.48 2.34 9.40
N ARG A 45 7.90 3.21 8.55
CA ARG A 45 6.82 2.84 7.62
C ARG A 45 7.03 3.33 6.20
N CYS A 46 6.48 2.54 5.28
CA CYS A 46 6.20 2.90 3.89
C CYS A 46 4.68 2.92 3.70
N PHE A 47 4.15 4.00 3.16
CA PHE A 47 2.75 4.12 2.75
C PHE A 47 2.68 4.02 1.24
N GLN A 48 1.92 3.07 0.71
CA GLN A 48 1.77 2.88 -0.74
C GLN A 48 0.29 2.92 -1.11
N LEU A 49 -0.02 3.57 -2.22
CA LEU A 49 -1.34 3.51 -2.81
C LEU A 49 -1.32 2.51 -3.97
N MET A 50 -2.21 1.52 -3.90
CA MET A 50 -2.34 0.43 -4.87
C MET A 50 -3.75 0.41 -5.45
N GLU A 51 -3.88 0.02 -6.71
CA GLU A 51 -5.17 -0.13 -7.41
C GLU A 51 -5.30 -1.54 -7.98
N CYS A 52 -6.40 -2.22 -7.65
CA CYS A 52 -6.78 -3.49 -8.27
C CYS A 52 -8.28 -3.76 -8.13
N ASP A 53 -8.82 -4.62 -8.99
CA ASP A 53 -10.23 -5.06 -8.92
C ASP A 53 -10.42 -6.42 -8.24
N ASP A 54 -9.32 -7.08 -7.87
CA ASP A 54 -9.30 -8.36 -7.14
C ASP A 54 -8.30 -8.32 -5.98
N ALA A 55 -8.82 -8.35 -4.74
CA ALA A 55 -8.01 -8.30 -3.53
C ALA A 55 -7.09 -9.53 -3.35
N ARG A 56 -7.32 -10.64 -4.08
CA ARG A 56 -6.42 -11.80 -4.06
C ARG A 56 -5.04 -11.46 -4.64
N LEU A 57 -4.96 -10.49 -5.54
CA LEU A 57 -3.68 -10.03 -6.10
C LEU A 57 -2.78 -9.38 -5.02
N LEU A 58 -3.38 -8.72 -4.02
CA LEU A 58 -2.64 -8.20 -2.87
C LEU A 58 -2.12 -9.34 -1.99
N GLN A 59 -2.90 -10.42 -1.80
CA GLN A 59 -2.47 -11.59 -1.04
C GLN A 59 -1.30 -12.31 -1.74
N GLU A 60 -1.39 -12.50 -3.05
CA GLU A 60 -0.30 -13.04 -3.87
C GLU A 60 0.96 -12.18 -3.76
N TRP A 61 0.82 -10.86 -3.88
CA TRP A 61 1.93 -9.94 -3.73
C TRP A 61 2.58 -10.01 -2.34
N VAL A 62 1.78 -10.05 -1.26
CA VAL A 62 2.31 -10.23 0.11
C VAL A 62 3.06 -11.55 0.26
N LEU A 63 2.60 -12.63 -0.38
CA LEU A 63 3.30 -13.92 -0.41
C LEU A 63 4.64 -13.82 -1.16
N ASN A 64 4.68 -13.10 -2.29
CA ASN A 64 5.91 -12.84 -3.03
C ASN A 64 6.92 -11.98 -2.24
N CYS A 65 6.44 -11.15 -1.32
CA CYS A 65 7.27 -10.34 -0.43
C CYS A 65 7.69 -11.05 0.88
N GLN A 66 7.29 -12.31 1.09
CA GLN A 66 7.66 -13.05 2.30
C GLN A 66 9.17 -13.14 2.48
N GLY A 67 9.62 -13.05 3.73
CA GLY A 67 11.04 -13.13 4.09
C GLY A 67 11.82 -11.82 3.94
N ASN A 68 11.21 -10.74 3.43
CA ASN A 68 11.88 -9.45 3.22
C ASN A 68 12.05 -8.59 4.49
N GLY A 69 11.68 -9.11 5.66
CA GLY A 69 11.75 -8.34 6.91
C GLY A 69 10.71 -7.20 6.97
N MET A 70 9.55 -7.39 6.33
CA MET A 70 8.47 -6.41 6.31
C MET A 70 7.19 -7.03 6.87
N THR A 71 6.33 -6.21 7.46
CA THR A 71 4.94 -6.58 7.76
C THR A 71 4.00 -5.62 7.05
N PHE A 72 2.79 -6.08 6.75
CA PHE A 72 1.84 -5.36 5.90
C PHE A 72 0.51 -5.16 6.63
N GLU A 73 0.00 -3.93 6.58
CA GLU A 73 -1.39 -3.59 6.86
C GLU A 73 -2.02 -3.10 5.55
N ILE A 74 -3.19 -3.63 5.19
CA ILE A 74 -3.86 -3.32 3.92
C ILE A 74 -5.25 -2.80 4.22
N VAL A 75 -5.52 -1.56 3.83
CA VAL A 75 -6.76 -0.85 4.12
C VAL A 75 -7.43 -0.42 2.81
N PRO A 76 -8.68 -0.82 2.52
CA PRO A 76 -9.41 -0.26 1.39
C PRO A 76 -9.68 1.23 1.63
N VAL A 77 -9.47 2.06 0.61
CA VAL A 77 -9.64 3.51 0.72
C VAL A 77 -10.47 4.05 -0.44
N VAL A 78 -11.10 5.21 -0.22
CA VAL A 78 -11.87 5.95 -1.22
C VAL A 78 -11.21 7.33 -1.39
N PRO A 79 -11.06 7.85 -2.62
CA PRO A 79 -10.51 9.19 -2.82
C PRO A 79 -11.29 10.24 -2.05
N SER A 80 -10.59 11.15 -1.36
CA SER A 80 -11.25 12.20 -0.57
C SER A 80 -12.22 13.06 -1.40
N LYS A 81 -11.99 13.20 -2.71
CA LYS A 81 -12.90 13.90 -3.62
C LYS A 81 -14.25 13.20 -3.73
N GLU A 82 -14.27 11.88 -3.88
CA GLU A 82 -15.50 11.07 -3.95
C GLU A 82 -16.17 10.98 -2.59
N THR A 83 -15.39 10.84 -1.51
CA THR A 83 -15.93 10.83 -0.15
C THR A 83 -16.69 12.12 0.19
N ARG A 84 -16.29 13.28 -0.38
CA ARG A 84 -17.05 14.53 -0.20
C ARG A 84 -18.47 14.43 -0.74
N GLU A 85 -18.69 13.72 -1.85
CA GLU A 85 -20.03 13.54 -2.44
C GLU A 85 -20.92 12.69 -1.53
N VAL A 86 -20.35 11.68 -0.87
CA VAL A 86 -21.04 10.84 0.12
C VAL A 86 -21.38 11.62 1.38
N VAL A 87 -20.46 12.48 1.84
CA VAL A 87 -20.62 13.25 3.08
C VAL A 87 -21.54 14.46 2.89
N ALA A 88 -21.55 15.08 1.71
CA ALA A 88 -22.25 16.35 1.46
C ALA A 88 -23.73 16.38 1.91
N PRO A 89 -24.56 15.34 1.65
CA PRO A 89 -25.96 15.33 2.10
C PRO A 89 -26.17 15.32 3.63
N PHE A 90 -25.13 15.05 4.42
CA PHE A 90 -25.19 14.93 5.89
C PHE A 90 -24.57 16.13 6.63
N LEU A 91 -24.00 17.12 5.93
CA LEU A 91 -23.28 18.24 6.55
C LEU A 91 -24.22 19.24 7.23
N ASP A 92 -25.38 19.47 6.64
CA ASP A 92 -26.40 20.37 7.15
C ASP A 92 -27.56 19.52 7.65
N GLY A 93 -27.55 19.19 8.94
CA GLY A 93 -28.63 18.45 9.58
C GLY A 93 -30.00 19.07 9.28
N THR A 94 -30.99 18.20 9.06
CA THR A 94 -32.41 18.59 8.94
C THR A 94 -32.94 19.19 10.24
#